data_AF-A0A401LRE1-F1
#
_entry.id   AF-A0A401LRE1-F1
#
_cell.length_a   1.000
_cell.length_b   1.000
_cell.length_c   1.000
_cell.angle_alpha   90.00
_cell.angle_beta   90.00
_cell.angle_gamma   90.00
#
_symmetry.space_group_name_H-M   'P 1'
#
loop_
_entity.id
_entity.type
_entity.pdbx_description
1 polymer ?
#
loop_
_entity_poly.entity_id
_entity_poly.type
_entity_poly.pdbx_seq_one_letter_code
_entity_poly.pdbx_strand_id
1 'polypeptide(L)'
;MYNIVREEISGEEMEPIRTDYYYHVKLHNYEGVLSWYDGQTDMVKQFLENKPEKELRKLFRPFPAHPQEPSDDLSRHPSDSYQIYGRLIRKNCFRKDELVSRTDYENTRVSSNGSVFVDLPVRLISIGTDSYRKYMNTSTLSGKEFFVASNYYTPSDENAKVQTEFFLDVTNYCVLSKEETTEYYSANGRRDSLVTTKEYSYNIDFSNPGVSLEPGKVETANSNGTSVTDEYEFLGGFPAVLSYHKHSEGGHSRENRILFKDGTCFPERIRSKTDRMSDFRDEVIYTAYDGHNNVAEIKGKDGTPVTFLWGCLNRFPIAKIENATRDEVLVGMGYSATDTNVLDAWSGFVEPSDDILNKIASLRNGLPGARVTLYDYDPVQGLTGVTDPNGVVTRFEYDHYNRLTDSYYVDPDLQKVMLQQYIYRLGK
;
A
#
# COMPACT_ATOMS: atom_id res chain seq x y z
N MET A 1 -23.44 1.99 -0.05
CA MET A 1 -22.30 1.84 0.88
C MET A 1 -22.86 1.87 2.27
N TYR A 2 -22.47 0.92 3.11
CA TYR A 2 -22.75 1.02 4.54
C TYR A 2 -21.98 2.24 5.07
N ASN A 3 -22.67 3.10 5.82
CA ASN A 3 -22.03 4.20 6.55
C ASN A 3 -21.15 3.67 7.70
N ILE A 4 -21.35 2.41 8.11
CA ILE A 4 -20.62 1.74 9.19
C ILE A 4 -20.24 0.33 8.73
N VAL A 5 -18.96 0.00 8.82
CA VAL A 5 -18.43 -1.36 8.64
C VAL A 5 -17.88 -1.82 9.98
N ARG A 6 -18.24 -3.03 10.41
CA ARG A 6 -17.78 -3.62 11.66
C ARG A 6 -16.82 -4.77 11.37
N GLU A 7 -15.69 -4.76 12.05
CA GLU A 7 -14.70 -5.83 12.09
C GLU A 7 -14.61 -6.37 13.51
N GLU A 8 -14.61 -7.70 13.66
CA GLU A 8 -14.39 -8.37 14.93
C GLU A 8 -13.23 -9.35 14.78
N ILE A 9 -12.18 -9.14 15.59
CA ILE A 9 -11.01 -9.99 15.65
C ILE A 9 -11.05 -10.71 17.00
N SER A 10 -11.08 -12.04 16.97
CA SER A 10 -11.08 -12.89 18.17
C SER A 10 -10.13 -14.08 18.00
N GLY A 11 -9.63 -14.60 19.11
CA GLY A 11 -8.76 -15.78 19.16
C GLY A 11 -8.85 -16.46 20.53
N GLU A 12 -8.49 -17.74 20.62
CA GLU A 12 -8.64 -18.53 21.85
C GLU A 12 -7.91 -17.95 23.08
N GLU A 13 -6.84 -17.17 22.87
CA GLU A 13 -6.04 -16.54 23.93
C GLU A 13 -6.07 -15.01 23.87
N MET A 14 -6.95 -14.42 23.04
CA MET A 14 -7.04 -12.98 22.84
C MET A 14 -8.43 -12.48 23.20
N GLU A 15 -8.50 -11.44 24.04
CA GLU A 15 -9.78 -10.75 24.26
C GLU A 15 -10.29 -10.17 22.93
N PRO A 16 -11.56 -10.39 22.57
CA PRO A 16 -12.10 -9.95 21.30
C PRO A 16 -12.02 -8.43 21.17
N ILE A 17 -11.50 -7.99 20.02
CA ILE A 17 -11.44 -6.59 19.62
C ILE A 17 -12.48 -6.36 18.54
N ARG A 18 -13.36 -5.39 18.77
CA ARG A 18 -14.34 -4.92 17.79
C ARG A 18 -13.94 -3.54 17.29
N THR A 19 -13.91 -3.36 15.99
CA THR A 19 -13.63 -2.07 15.36
C THR A 19 -14.80 -1.66 14.47
N ASP A 20 -15.38 -0.49 14.74
CA ASP A 20 -16.41 0.13 13.91
C ASP A 20 -15.78 1.25 13.06
N TYR A 21 -15.83 1.10 11.75
CA TYR A 21 -15.35 2.05 10.75
C TYR A 21 -16.52 2.84 10.19
N TYR A 22 -16.49 4.16 10.31
CA TYR A 22 -17.53 5.05 9.82
C TYR A 22 -17.05 5.74 8.55
N TYR A 23 -17.84 5.68 7.50
CA TYR A 23 -17.52 6.25 6.21
C TYR A 23 -18.47 7.39 5.86
N HIS A 24 -17.93 8.44 5.27
CA HIS A 24 -18.72 9.49 4.67
C HIS A 24 -19.49 8.90 3.48
N VAL A 25 -20.82 8.86 3.52
CA VAL A 25 -21.63 8.32 2.42
C VAL A 25 -22.76 9.29 2.10
N LYS A 26 -23.13 9.38 0.82
CA LYS A 26 -24.33 10.13 0.43
C LYS A 26 -25.53 9.37 0.99
N LEU A 27 -26.20 9.96 1.96
CA LEU A 27 -27.47 9.44 2.45
C LEU A 27 -28.44 9.39 1.26
N HIS A 28 -29.01 8.21 0.99
CA HIS A 28 -30.05 8.08 -0.01
C HIS A 28 -31.31 8.77 0.50
N ASN A 29 -32.12 9.38 -0.39
CA ASN A 29 -33.38 10.07 -0.06
C ASN A 29 -34.46 9.19 0.64
N TYR A 30 -34.14 7.97 1.07
CA TYR A 30 -35.06 7.01 1.71
C TYR A 30 -34.61 6.61 3.12
N GLU A 31 -33.79 7.42 3.79
CA GLU A 31 -33.49 7.23 5.22
C GLU A 31 -34.80 7.25 6.03
N GLY A 32 -35.12 6.13 6.71
CA GLY A 32 -36.36 5.96 7.49
C GLY A 32 -37.45 5.05 6.89
N VAL A 33 -37.25 4.42 5.73
CA VAL A 33 -38.24 3.48 5.15
C VAL A 33 -38.23 2.10 5.84
N LEU A 34 -37.14 1.74 6.52
CA LEU A 34 -37.01 0.45 7.22
C LEU A 34 -36.73 0.66 8.71
N SER A 35 -37.72 0.36 9.55
CA SER A 35 -37.58 0.12 10.98
C SER A 35 -37.95 -1.34 11.27
N TRP A 36 -37.17 -2.01 12.12
CA TRP A 36 -37.42 -3.41 12.48
C TRP A 36 -37.29 -3.59 13.99
N TYR A 37 -38.16 -4.43 14.55
CA TYR A 37 -38.09 -4.93 15.94
C TYR A 37 -37.51 -6.34 15.93
N ASP A 38 -36.80 -6.71 17.01
CA ASP A 38 -36.17 -8.02 17.18
C ASP A 38 -37.17 -9.18 17.10
N GLY A 39 -36.78 -10.25 16.38
CA GLY A 39 -37.40 -11.58 16.52
C GLY A 39 -37.98 -12.25 15.26
N GLN A 40 -37.79 -11.70 14.06
CA GLN A 40 -38.33 -12.31 12.83
C GLN A 40 -37.23 -12.49 11.77
N THR A 41 -36.59 -13.66 11.74
CA THR A 41 -35.42 -13.97 10.91
C THR A 41 -35.71 -14.24 9.43
N ASP A 42 -36.97 -14.41 9.03
CA ASP A 42 -37.35 -14.79 7.64
C ASP A 42 -38.02 -13.67 6.82
N MET A 43 -38.24 -12.48 7.38
CA MET A 43 -38.92 -11.40 6.64
C MET A 43 -38.06 -10.76 5.55
N VAL A 44 -36.74 -10.67 5.74
CA VAL A 44 -35.83 -10.17 4.69
C VAL A 44 -35.87 -11.10 3.48
N LYS A 45 -35.86 -12.42 3.73
CA LYS A 45 -36.00 -13.44 2.70
C LYS A 45 -37.35 -13.36 1.99
N GLN A 46 -38.46 -13.29 2.73
CA GLN A 46 -39.79 -13.14 2.13
C GLN A 46 -39.98 -11.81 1.39
N PHE A 47 -39.35 -10.73 1.82
CA PHE A 47 -39.38 -9.44 1.13
C PHE A 47 -38.58 -9.47 -0.18
N LEU A 48 -37.39 -10.11 -0.17
CA LEU A 48 -36.57 -10.34 -1.35
C LEU A 48 -37.26 -11.30 -2.35
N GLU A 49 -38.02 -12.28 -1.87
CA GLU A 49 -38.69 -13.29 -2.71
C GLU A 49 -40.01 -12.81 -3.33
N ASN A 50 -40.74 -11.90 -2.67
CA ASN A 50 -42.13 -11.57 -3.04
C ASN A 50 -42.36 -10.15 -3.59
N LYS A 51 -41.34 -9.28 -3.62
CA LYS A 51 -41.48 -7.93 -4.21
C LYS A 51 -41.10 -7.91 -5.69
N PRO A 52 -41.78 -7.09 -6.52
CA PRO A 52 -41.44 -6.97 -7.93
C PRO A 52 -40.02 -6.44 -8.11
N GLU A 53 -39.31 -6.90 -9.14
CA GLU A 53 -37.88 -6.60 -9.38
C GLU A 53 -37.57 -5.09 -9.37
N LYS A 54 -38.49 -4.25 -9.83
CA LYS A 54 -38.39 -2.79 -9.78
C LYS A 54 -38.24 -2.21 -8.37
N GLU A 55 -38.84 -2.86 -7.37
CA GLU A 55 -38.73 -2.49 -5.95
C GLU A 55 -37.47 -3.08 -5.32
N LEU A 56 -37.11 -4.33 -5.65
CA LEU A 56 -35.88 -4.97 -5.18
C LEU A 56 -34.60 -4.27 -5.68
N ARG A 57 -34.63 -3.76 -6.91
CA ARG A 57 -33.53 -2.99 -7.54
C ARG A 57 -33.19 -1.68 -6.81
N LYS A 58 -34.06 -1.20 -5.91
CA LYS A 58 -33.81 0.01 -5.10
C LYS A 58 -33.01 -0.27 -3.82
N LEU A 59 -32.91 -1.54 -3.40
CA LEU A 59 -32.23 -1.95 -2.15
C LEU A 59 -30.74 -2.17 -2.34
N PHE A 60 -30.34 -2.54 -3.55
CA PHE A 60 -28.95 -2.67 -3.95
C PHE A 60 -28.49 -1.32 -4.51
N ARG A 61 -27.22 -0.93 -4.29
CA ARG A 61 -26.60 -0.05 -5.29
C ARG A 61 -26.57 -0.86 -6.59
N PRO A 62 -27.21 -0.44 -7.70
CA PRO A 62 -26.78 -0.92 -9.00
C PRO A 62 -25.29 -0.57 -9.11
N PHE A 63 -24.40 -1.44 -9.60
CA PHE A 63 -24.39 -2.00 -10.95
C PHE A 63 -24.39 -3.53 -10.96
N PRO A 64 -25.48 -4.15 -11.45
CA PRO A 64 -25.44 -4.79 -12.78
C PRO A 64 -26.73 -4.56 -13.60
N ALA A 65 -27.61 -3.68 -13.12
CA ALA A 65 -28.92 -3.40 -13.71
C ALA A 65 -28.93 -2.27 -14.76
N HIS A 66 -27.84 -1.49 -14.85
CA HIS A 66 -27.51 -0.57 -15.94
C HIS A 66 -25.98 -0.50 -16.08
N PRO A 67 -25.30 -1.50 -16.68
CA PRO A 67 -23.83 -1.60 -16.76
C PRO A 67 -23.11 -0.48 -17.56
N GLN A 68 -23.75 0.66 -17.81
CA GLN A 68 -23.30 1.71 -18.73
C GLN A 68 -23.12 3.11 -18.12
N GLU A 69 -23.51 3.38 -16.88
CA GLU A 69 -23.10 4.64 -16.22
C GLU A 69 -21.66 4.55 -15.67
N PRO A 70 -20.93 5.67 -15.57
CA PRO A 70 -19.53 5.69 -15.15
C PRO A 70 -19.30 5.51 -13.64
N SER A 71 -18.03 5.32 -13.23
CA SER A 71 -17.55 5.40 -11.84
C SER A 71 -18.01 6.70 -11.13
N ASP A 72 -18.05 6.71 -9.79
CA ASP A 72 -18.25 7.94 -8.98
C ASP A 72 -17.16 9.01 -9.27
N ASP A 73 -16.06 8.63 -9.93
CA ASP A 73 -14.99 9.51 -10.43
C ASP A 73 -15.37 10.29 -11.71
N LEU A 74 -16.41 9.83 -12.41
CA LEU A 74 -16.88 10.36 -13.69
C LEU A 74 -18.25 11.05 -13.45
N SER A 75 -18.25 12.38 -13.35
CA SER A 75 -19.46 13.16 -13.07
C SER A 75 -20.17 13.60 -14.37
N ARG A 76 -21.46 13.95 -14.24
CA ARG A 76 -22.26 14.55 -15.33
C ARG A 76 -22.14 16.08 -15.39
N HIS A 77 -21.54 16.69 -14.38
CA HIS A 77 -21.32 18.13 -14.30
C HIS A 77 -20.07 18.45 -13.46
N PRO A 78 -19.25 19.47 -13.81
CA PRO A 78 -18.04 19.83 -13.07
C PRO A 78 -18.25 20.19 -11.59
N SER A 79 -19.47 20.59 -11.20
CA SER A 79 -19.80 20.91 -9.80
C SER A 79 -20.16 19.71 -8.94
N ASP A 80 -20.42 18.54 -9.54
CA ASP A 80 -21.09 17.40 -8.88
C ASP A 80 -20.10 16.32 -8.41
N SER A 81 -18.85 16.69 -8.14
CA SER A 81 -17.81 15.73 -7.74
C SER A 81 -18.16 15.03 -6.42
N TYR A 82 -18.15 13.69 -6.45
CA TYR A 82 -18.56 12.85 -5.32
C TYR A 82 -17.41 12.20 -4.54
N GLN A 83 -16.18 12.68 -4.75
CA GLN A 83 -14.95 12.09 -4.18
C GLN A 83 -14.85 12.08 -2.65
N ILE A 84 -15.77 12.74 -1.94
CA ILE A 84 -15.85 12.69 -0.48
C ILE A 84 -16.50 11.40 0.03
N TYR A 85 -17.27 10.68 -0.80
CA TYR A 85 -17.95 9.47 -0.35
C TYR A 85 -17.03 8.25 -0.34
N GLY A 86 -17.19 7.38 0.66
CA GLY A 86 -16.32 6.23 0.90
C GLY A 86 -15.07 6.57 1.73
N ARG A 87 -14.86 7.83 2.11
CA ARG A 87 -13.75 8.24 2.99
C ARG A 87 -14.05 7.87 4.44
N LEU A 88 -13.05 7.35 5.15
CA LEU A 88 -13.15 7.07 6.58
C LEU A 88 -13.23 8.41 7.34
N ILE A 89 -14.22 8.55 8.21
CA ILE A 89 -14.43 9.74 9.06
C ILE A 89 -14.26 9.43 10.55
N ARG A 90 -14.43 8.17 10.94
CA ARG A 90 -14.18 7.73 12.31
C ARG A 90 -13.82 6.25 12.37
N LYS A 91 -12.94 5.90 13.31
CA LYS A 91 -12.66 4.54 13.73
C LYS A 91 -12.88 4.44 15.24
N ASN A 92 -13.77 3.56 15.67
CA ASN A 92 -13.98 3.25 17.08
C ASN A 92 -13.49 1.85 17.37
N CYS A 93 -12.52 1.71 18.27
CA CYS A 93 -12.01 0.44 18.75
C CYS A 93 -12.57 0.13 20.13
N PHE A 94 -13.11 -1.08 20.29
CA PHE A 94 -13.70 -1.58 21.51
C PHE A 94 -12.97 -2.83 21.97
N ARG A 95 -12.80 -2.96 23.27
CA ARG A 95 -12.45 -4.22 23.93
C ARG A 95 -13.66 -4.64 24.74
N LYS A 96 -14.27 -5.78 24.39
CA LYS A 96 -15.64 -6.13 24.81
C LYS A 96 -16.62 -5.02 24.38
N ASP A 97 -17.30 -4.39 25.33
CA ASP A 97 -18.22 -3.27 25.10
C ASP A 97 -17.65 -1.90 25.53
N GLU A 98 -16.41 -1.86 26.01
CA GLU A 98 -15.76 -0.61 26.36
C GLU A 98 -15.02 -0.02 25.17
N LEU A 99 -15.34 1.25 24.85
CA LEU A 99 -14.57 2.05 23.91
C LEU A 99 -13.18 2.30 24.49
N VAL A 100 -12.15 1.79 23.81
CA VAL A 100 -10.74 1.92 24.21
C VAL A 100 -10.00 2.95 23.38
N SER A 101 -10.43 3.18 22.13
CA SER A 101 -9.88 4.24 21.30
C SER A 101 -10.92 4.74 20.30
N ARG A 102 -10.89 6.04 20.03
CA ARG A 102 -11.65 6.68 18.96
C ARG A 102 -10.72 7.57 18.16
N THR A 103 -10.71 7.39 16.85
CA THR A 103 -9.99 8.25 15.92
C THR A 103 -10.98 8.94 14.99
N ASP A 104 -10.98 10.26 14.97
CA ASP A 104 -11.74 11.09 14.02
C ASP A 104 -10.82 11.58 12.89
N TYR A 105 -11.33 11.58 11.66
CA TYR A 105 -10.59 11.97 10.46
C TYR A 105 -11.29 13.15 9.79
N GLU A 106 -10.56 14.25 9.59
CA GLU A 106 -11.01 15.41 8.83
C GLU A 106 -10.28 15.45 7.48
N ASN A 107 -11.02 15.72 6.41
CA ASN A 107 -10.46 15.80 5.06
C ASN A 107 -10.72 17.19 4.50
N THR A 108 -9.71 17.76 3.84
CA THR A 108 -9.82 19.05 3.16
C THR A 108 -9.85 18.84 1.65
N ARG A 109 -10.78 19.52 0.98
CA ARG A 109 -10.84 19.55 -0.48
C ARG A 109 -9.73 20.44 -1.03
N VAL A 110 -9.02 19.93 -2.03
CA VAL A 110 -8.01 20.63 -2.79
C VAL A 110 -8.43 20.60 -4.25
N SER A 111 -8.41 21.76 -4.92
CA SER A 111 -8.80 21.89 -6.32
C SER A 111 -7.63 22.38 -7.20
N SER A 112 -7.48 21.78 -8.38
CA SER A 112 -6.69 22.25 -9.51
C SER A 112 -7.58 22.85 -10.60
N ASN A 113 -6.99 23.57 -11.53
CA ASN A 113 -7.71 24.09 -12.69
C ASN A 113 -7.63 23.06 -13.83
N GLY A 114 -8.75 22.44 -14.21
CA GLY A 114 -8.89 21.70 -15.48
C GLY A 114 -9.57 20.33 -15.40
N SER A 115 -10.78 20.19 -15.94
CA SER A 115 -11.47 18.90 -16.05
C SER A 115 -11.01 18.12 -17.29
N VAL A 116 -10.96 16.79 -17.19
CA VAL A 116 -10.71 15.92 -18.36
C VAL A 116 -12.05 15.42 -18.88
N PHE A 117 -12.33 15.70 -20.15
CA PHE A 117 -13.49 15.18 -20.84
C PHE A 117 -13.21 13.74 -21.27
N VAL A 118 -14.14 12.85 -20.96
CA VAL A 118 -14.07 11.44 -21.31
C VAL A 118 -15.33 11.07 -22.08
N ASP A 119 -15.15 10.79 -23.37
CA ASP A 119 -16.20 10.20 -24.20
C ASP A 119 -16.25 8.70 -23.96
N LEU A 120 -17.33 8.20 -23.39
CA LEU A 120 -17.57 6.76 -23.26
C LEU A 120 -18.42 6.28 -24.44
N PRO A 121 -17.89 5.38 -25.29
CA PRO A 121 -18.66 4.82 -26.39
C PRO A 121 -19.76 3.92 -25.83
N VAL A 122 -21.02 4.33 -26.02
CA VAL A 122 -22.17 3.47 -25.74
C VAL A 122 -22.18 2.39 -26.83
N ARG A 123 -22.03 1.10 -26.46
CA ARG A 123 -22.08 -0.01 -27.42
C ARG A 123 -23.44 -0.02 -28.13
N LEU A 124 -23.45 0.35 -29.39
CA LEU A 124 -24.58 0.14 -30.30
C LEU A 124 -24.72 -1.35 -30.61
N ILE A 125 -25.88 -1.93 -30.30
CA ILE A 125 -26.27 -3.24 -30.82
C ILE A 125 -26.58 -3.05 -32.31
N SER A 126 -25.72 -3.60 -33.16
CA SER A 126 -25.99 -3.75 -34.58
C SER A 126 -27.11 -4.79 -34.77
N ILE A 127 -28.27 -4.34 -35.25
CA ILE A 127 -29.34 -5.24 -35.70
C ILE A 127 -29.14 -5.44 -37.21
N GLY A 128 -29.04 -6.69 -37.66
CA GLY A 128 -28.91 -7.00 -39.09
C GLY A 128 -30.03 -6.38 -39.93
N THR A 129 -29.69 -5.88 -41.12
CA THR A 129 -30.55 -5.07 -41.99
C THR A 129 -31.93 -5.68 -42.26
N ASP A 130 -32.02 -7.02 -42.30
CA ASP A 130 -33.26 -7.74 -42.53
C ASP A 130 -34.19 -7.71 -41.31
N SER A 131 -33.63 -7.75 -40.10
CA SER A 131 -34.39 -7.59 -38.85
C SER A 131 -34.84 -6.15 -38.66
N TYR A 132 -34.04 -5.16 -39.09
CA TYR A 132 -34.41 -3.75 -39.07
C TYR A 132 -35.57 -3.45 -40.05
N ARG A 133 -35.52 -3.99 -41.27
CA ARG A 133 -36.55 -3.80 -42.30
C ARG A 133 -37.89 -4.45 -41.95
N LYS A 134 -37.88 -5.54 -41.18
CA LYS A 134 -39.09 -6.27 -40.78
C LYS A 134 -40.04 -5.43 -39.91
N TYR A 135 -39.53 -4.47 -39.14
CA TYR A 135 -40.31 -3.66 -38.20
C TYR A 135 -40.47 -2.18 -38.61
N MET A 136 -39.93 -1.78 -39.77
CA MET A 136 -39.96 -0.40 -40.26
C MET A 136 -41.33 0.08 -40.76
N ASN A 137 -42.22 -0.85 -41.15
CA ASN A 137 -43.55 -0.50 -41.68
C ASN A 137 -44.62 -0.29 -40.60
N THR A 138 -44.26 -0.36 -39.33
CA THR A 138 -45.08 0.15 -38.23
C THR A 138 -44.38 1.37 -37.65
N SER A 139 -45.13 2.41 -37.35
CA SER A 139 -44.72 3.74 -36.84
C SER A 139 -43.98 3.74 -35.49
N THR A 140 -43.23 2.68 -35.16
CA THR A 140 -42.66 2.40 -33.83
C THR A 140 -41.16 2.71 -33.70
N LEU A 141 -40.44 3.06 -34.79
CA LEU A 141 -38.98 3.31 -34.74
C LEU A 141 -38.53 4.67 -35.29
N SER A 142 -39.35 5.36 -36.09
CA SER A 142 -39.03 6.74 -36.52
C SER A 142 -39.18 7.67 -35.32
N GLY A 143 -38.06 8.20 -34.81
CA GLY A 143 -38.03 9.08 -33.63
C GLY A 143 -37.42 8.49 -32.36
N LYS A 144 -36.96 7.23 -32.34
CA LYS A 144 -36.31 6.66 -31.13
C LYS A 144 -34.82 7.00 -31.06
N GLU A 145 -34.38 7.43 -29.88
CA GLU A 145 -33.15 8.16 -29.51
C GLU A 145 -31.80 7.47 -29.80
N PHE A 146 -31.79 6.32 -30.48
CA PHE A 146 -30.62 5.46 -30.64
C PHE A 146 -29.71 5.82 -31.82
N PHE A 147 -29.99 6.93 -32.53
CA PHE A 147 -29.21 7.38 -33.69
C PHE A 147 -29.07 8.90 -33.71
N VAL A 148 -28.03 9.47 -33.09
CA VAL A 148 -27.68 10.90 -33.25
C VAL A 148 -26.15 11.07 -33.26
N ALA A 149 -25.65 11.89 -34.19
CA ALA A 149 -24.29 12.44 -34.16
C ALA A 149 -24.36 13.86 -33.56
N SER A 150 -23.52 14.12 -32.54
CA SER A 150 -23.36 15.38 -31.78
C SER A 150 -24.39 15.65 -30.67
N ASN A 151 -23.90 15.83 -29.43
CA ASN A 151 -24.69 16.04 -28.21
C ASN A 151 -24.41 17.42 -27.58
N TYR A 152 -25.48 18.09 -27.12
CA TYR A 152 -25.51 19.14 -26.10
C TYR A 152 -26.62 18.75 -25.09
N TYR A 153 -26.48 19.08 -23.80
CA TYR A 153 -27.55 18.94 -22.81
C TYR A 153 -27.84 20.27 -22.08
N THR A 154 -29.13 20.53 -21.83
CA THR A 154 -29.65 21.55 -20.90
C THR A 154 -30.64 20.92 -19.89
N PRO A 155 -30.66 21.34 -18.61
CA PRO A 155 -31.05 20.48 -17.49
C PRO A 155 -32.55 20.29 -17.18
N SER A 156 -33.47 20.62 -18.09
CA SER A 156 -34.88 20.83 -17.73
C SER A 156 -35.92 20.16 -18.62
N ASP A 157 -35.56 19.18 -19.45
CA ASP A 157 -36.51 18.58 -20.40
C ASP A 157 -36.71 17.08 -20.16
N GLU A 158 -37.97 16.65 -19.98
CA GLU A 158 -38.39 15.28 -19.69
C GLU A 158 -38.27 14.34 -20.91
N ASN A 159 -37.78 14.84 -22.06
CA ASN A 159 -37.52 14.12 -23.30
C ASN A 159 -36.01 14.00 -23.65
N ALA A 160 -35.13 13.97 -22.66
CA ALA A 160 -33.68 14.01 -22.87
C ALA A 160 -33.08 12.70 -23.42
N LYS A 161 -32.29 12.80 -24.50
CA LYS A 161 -31.56 11.69 -25.18
C LYS A 161 -30.25 11.30 -24.48
N VAL A 162 -29.72 10.12 -24.86
CA VAL A 162 -28.54 9.43 -24.31
C VAL A 162 -27.26 10.30 -24.27
N GLN A 163 -26.65 10.42 -23.07
CA GLN A 163 -25.38 11.10 -22.80
C GLN A 163 -24.17 10.17 -23.04
N THR A 164 -23.14 10.68 -23.73
CA THR A 164 -21.90 9.93 -24.04
C THR A 164 -20.62 10.61 -23.55
N GLU A 165 -20.70 11.89 -23.16
CA GLU A 165 -19.57 12.67 -22.64
C GLU A 165 -19.70 12.82 -21.11
N PHE A 166 -18.62 12.49 -20.42
CA PHE A 166 -18.50 12.50 -18.96
C PHE A 166 -17.26 13.29 -18.53
N PHE A 167 -17.27 13.77 -17.28
CA PHE A 167 -16.16 14.52 -16.71
C PHE A 167 -15.39 13.62 -15.75
N LEU A 168 -14.14 13.31 -16.06
CA LEU A 168 -13.26 12.74 -15.04
C LEU A 168 -12.79 13.89 -14.16
N ASP A 169 -13.22 13.89 -12.90
CA ASP A 169 -12.78 14.91 -11.96
C ASP A 169 -11.35 14.61 -11.50
N VAL A 170 -10.39 15.13 -12.25
CA VAL A 170 -8.98 15.23 -11.85
C VAL A 170 -8.65 16.58 -11.23
N THR A 171 -9.67 17.44 -11.02
CA THR A 171 -9.52 18.78 -10.46
C THR A 171 -9.57 18.76 -8.96
N ASN A 172 -10.54 18.06 -8.39
CA ASN A 172 -10.69 18.00 -6.95
C ASN A 172 -10.03 16.73 -6.43
N TYR A 173 -9.39 16.86 -5.29
CA TYR A 173 -8.94 15.75 -4.46
C TYR A 173 -9.29 16.10 -3.01
N CYS A 174 -9.39 15.09 -2.17
CA CYS A 174 -9.45 15.28 -0.73
C CYS A 174 -8.19 14.68 -0.12
N VAL A 175 -7.52 15.48 0.69
CA VAL A 175 -6.37 15.06 1.49
C VAL A 175 -6.80 15.02 2.95
N LEU A 176 -6.26 14.05 3.71
CA LEU A 176 -6.49 13.98 5.15
C LEU A 176 -5.84 15.19 5.79
N SER A 177 -6.59 16.11 6.39
CA SER A 177 -6.03 17.33 6.97
C SER A 177 -5.78 17.21 8.46
N LYS A 178 -6.58 16.39 9.15
CA LYS A 178 -6.42 16.17 10.59
C LYS A 178 -6.87 14.76 10.99
N GLU A 179 -6.14 14.19 11.94
CA GLU A 179 -6.52 12.98 12.67
C GLU A 179 -6.50 13.30 14.16
N GLU A 180 -7.58 12.99 14.87
CA GLU A 180 -7.66 13.17 16.32
C GLU A 180 -7.98 11.82 16.98
N THR A 181 -6.99 11.25 17.66
CA THR A 181 -7.14 9.99 18.38
C THR A 181 -7.28 10.25 19.87
N THR A 182 -8.38 9.77 20.44
CA THR A 182 -8.60 9.71 21.89
C THR A 182 -8.45 8.26 22.36
N GLU A 183 -7.46 7.98 23.19
CA GLU A 183 -7.29 6.70 23.86
C GLU A 183 -7.88 6.79 25.27
N TYR A 184 -8.74 5.84 25.63
CA TYR A 184 -9.41 5.79 26.93
C TYR A 184 -8.76 4.74 27.82
N TYR A 185 -8.49 5.09 29.07
CA TYR A 185 -7.95 4.16 30.06
C TYR A 185 -8.55 4.42 31.45
N SER A 186 -8.44 3.41 32.31
CA SER A 186 -8.92 3.49 33.69
C SER A 186 -7.72 3.62 34.63
N ALA A 187 -7.64 4.74 35.34
CA ALA A 187 -6.63 4.98 36.36
C ALA A 187 -7.32 5.32 37.69
N ASN A 188 -6.99 4.61 38.77
CA ASN A 188 -7.54 4.85 40.11
C ASN A 188 -9.08 4.86 40.19
N GLY A 189 -9.74 4.01 39.39
CA GLY A 189 -11.22 3.93 39.35
C GLY A 189 -11.89 5.11 38.64
N ARG A 190 -11.12 6.01 38.00
CA ARG A 190 -11.62 7.05 37.11
C ARG A 190 -11.24 6.72 35.67
N ARG A 191 -12.17 7.01 34.76
CA ARG A 191 -11.91 6.95 33.32
C ARG A 191 -11.20 8.24 32.92
N ASP A 192 -10.04 8.12 32.32
CA ASP A 192 -9.24 9.22 31.79
C ASP A 192 -8.98 8.98 30.30
N SER A 193 -8.43 10.00 29.62
CA SER A 193 -8.15 9.94 28.20
C SER A 193 -6.88 10.68 27.80
N LEU A 194 -6.13 10.09 26.86
CA LEU A 194 -5.04 10.75 26.16
C LEU A 194 -5.55 11.16 24.77
N VAL A 195 -5.29 12.41 24.37
CA VAL A 195 -5.64 12.89 23.02
C VAL A 195 -4.36 13.14 22.25
N THR A 196 -4.28 12.59 21.05
CA THR A 196 -3.22 12.84 20.08
C THR A 196 -3.85 13.41 18.82
N THR A 197 -3.45 14.62 18.45
CA THR A 197 -3.89 15.30 17.24
C THR A 197 -2.73 15.31 16.25
N LYS A 198 -2.98 14.86 15.02
CA LYS A 198 -2.07 15.01 13.88
C LYS A 198 -2.68 15.96 12.88
N GLU A 199 -1.96 17.00 12.51
CA GLU A 199 -2.32 17.92 11.44
C GLU A 199 -1.39 17.70 10.25
N TYR A 200 -1.96 17.62 9.05
CA TYR A 200 -1.26 17.26 7.83
C TYR A 200 -1.26 18.43 6.85
N SER A 201 -0.09 18.82 6.37
CA SER A 201 0.07 19.83 5.31
C SER A 201 0.68 19.20 4.06
N TYR A 202 0.23 19.63 2.90
CA TYR A 202 0.59 19.04 1.60
C TYR A 202 1.21 20.08 0.68
N ASN A 203 2.20 19.66 -0.09
CA ASN A 203 2.78 20.46 -1.18
C ASN A 203 2.18 19.96 -2.50
N ILE A 204 1.10 20.61 -2.94
CA ILE A 204 0.29 20.08 -4.04
C ILE A 204 0.78 20.65 -5.36
N ASP A 205 1.28 19.76 -6.19
CA ASP A 205 1.72 20.01 -7.56
C ASP A 205 0.94 19.12 -8.52
N PHE A 206 -0.07 19.70 -9.18
CA PHE A 206 -0.93 18.98 -10.12
C PHE A 206 -0.22 18.57 -11.42
N SER A 207 0.97 19.11 -11.69
CA SER A 207 1.81 18.67 -12.80
C SER A 207 2.63 17.42 -12.46
N ASN A 208 2.70 17.06 -11.17
CA ASN A 208 3.45 15.93 -10.65
C ASN A 208 2.63 15.22 -9.55
N PRO A 209 1.70 14.31 -9.92
CA PRO A 209 0.76 13.72 -8.97
C PRO A 209 1.44 12.87 -7.88
N GLY A 210 2.69 12.42 -8.09
CA GLY A 210 3.43 11.60 -7.12
C GLY A 210 3.79 12.34 -5.83
N VAL A 211 3.93 13.68 -5.86
CA VAL A 211 4.21 14.51 -4.67
C VAL A 211 2.93 14.97 -3.97
N SER A 212 1.82 15.03 -4.70
CA SER A 212 0.59 15.70 -4.28
C SER A 212 -0.27 14.91 -3.30
N LEU A 213 -0.02 13.60 -3.15
CA LEU A 213 -0.82 12.71 -2.29
C LEU A 213 -0.16 12.41 -0.95
N GLU A 214 1.09 12.82 -0.77
CA GLU A 214 1.85 12.59 0.46
C GLU A 214 2.01 13.91 1.25
N PRO A 215 1.86 13.88 2.59
CA PRO A 215 2.00 15.09 3.40
C PRO A 215 3.45 15.59 3.39
N GLY A 216 3.65 16.87 3.08
CA GLY A 216 4.94 17.55 3.20
C GLY A 216 5.28 17.94 4.65
N LYS A 217 4.28 17.95 5.54
CA LYS A 217 4.48 18.17 6.98
C LYS A 217 3.39 17.48 7.78
N VAL A 218 3.77 16.88 8.92
CA VAL A 218 2.86 16.30 9.91
C VAL A 218 3.21 16.85 11.28
N GLU A 219 2.25 17.51 11.93
CA GLU A 219 2.38 18.04 13.27
C GLU A 219 1.56 17.20 14.23
N THR A 220 2.24 16.51 15.15
CA THR A 220 1.60 15.70 16.18
C THR A 220 1.64 16.44 17.51
N ALA A 221 0.49 16.67 18.14
CA ALA A 221 0.36 17.26 19.46
C ALA A 221 -0.37 16.29 20.40
N ASN A 222 0.18 16.06 21.58
CA ASN A 222 -0.42 15.22 22.61
C ASN A 222 -1.01 16.07 23.74
N SER A 223 -2.05 15.59 24.41
CA SER A 223 -2.71 16.29 25.52
C SER A 223 -1.81 16.53 26.74
N ASN A 224 -0.67 15.83 26.83
CA ASN A 224 0.37 16.08 27.84
C ASN A 224 1.27 17.28 27.51
N GLY A 225 1.01 17.99 26.41
CA GLY A 225 1.77 19.16 25.96
C GLY A 225 3.02 18.85 25.14
N THR A 226 3.31 17.57 24.85
CA THR A 226 4.40 17.21 23.93
C THR A 226 3.97 17.40 22.48
N SER A 227 4.90 17.85 21.65
CA SER A 227 4.69 17.99 20.22
C SER A 227 5.87 17.45 19.42
N VAL A 228 5.54 16.92 18.26
CA VAL A 228 6.45 16.38 17.25
C VAL A 228 6.10 17.02 15.91
N THR A 229 7.12 17.37 15.14
CA THR A 229 6.96 17.85 13.77
C THR A 229 7.82 17.02 12.83
N ASP A 230 7.18 16.41 11.84
CA ASP A 230 7.85 15.75 10.74
C ASP A 230 7.67 16.58 9.46
N GLU A 231 8.77 16.94 8.81
CA GLU A 231 8.81 17.65 7.53
C GLU A 231 9.40 16.72 6.46
N TYR A 232 8.77 16.71 5.28
CA TYR A 232 9.07 15.80 4.19
C TYR A 232 9.28 16.56 2.89
N GLU A 233 10.32 16.19 2.15
CA GLU A 233 10.49 16.56 0.74
C GLU A 233 10.60 15.29 -0.08
N PHE A 234 9.75 15.17 -1.10
CA PHE A 234 9.71 14.02 -1.99
C PHE A 234 10.36 14.38 -3.32
N LEU A 235 11.05 13.41 -3.93
CA LEU A 235 11.75 13.64 -5.17
C LEU A 235 10.76 13.66 -6.35
N GLY A 236 10.73 14.76 -7.09
CA GLY A 236 9.87 14.90 -8.25
C GLY A 236 10.20 13.90 -9.36
N GLY A 237 9.18 13.28 -9.96
CA GLY A 237 9.35 12.24 -10.98
C GLY A 237 9.58 10.83 -10.44
N PHE A 238 9.59 10.64 -9.11
CA PHE A 238 9.76 9.35 -8.46
C PHE A 238 8.52 8.97 -7.64
N PRO A 239 8.14 7.67 -7.59
CA PRO A 239 6.99 7.24 -6.80
C PRO A 239 7.27 7.33 -5.30
N ALA A 240 6.64 8.29 -4.59
CA ALA A 240 6.66 8.43 -3.12
C ALA A 240 8.05 8.31 -2.45
N VAL A 241 9.15 8.51 -3.20
CA VAL A 241 10.50 8.39 -2.67
C VAL A 241 10.86 9.68 -1.96
N LEU A 242 11.12 9.55 -0.67
CA LEU A 242 11.48 10.65 0.21
C LEU A 242 12.94 11.05 -0.03
N SER A 243 13.19 12.28 -0.48
CA SER A 243 14.55 12.82 -0.62
C SER A 243 15.05 13.43 0.70
N TYR A 244 14.15 13.96 1.53
CA TYR A 244 14.49 14.55 2.82
C TYR A 244 13.39 14.32 3.86
N HIS A 245 13.81 14.04 5.09
CA HIS A 245 12.97 13.97 6.28
C HIS A 245 13.61 14.75 7.41
N LYS A 246 12.86 15.63 8.06
CA LYS A 246 13.27 16.23 9.33
C LYS A 246 12.24 15.95 10.40
N HIS A 247 12.70 15.32 11.46
CA HIS A 247 11.93 15.03 12.65
C HIS A 247 12.37 15.98 13.76
N SER A 248 11.43 16.67 14.39
CA SER A 248 11.68 17.59 15.50
C SER A 248 10.80 17.24 16.70
N GLU A 249 11.40 17.02 17.87
CA GLU A 249 10.70 16.65 19.11
C GLU A 249 11.43 17.28 20.31
N GLY A 250 10.69 17.90 21.22
CA GLY A 250 11.26 18.44 22.47
C GLY A 250 12.37 19.48 22.29
N GLY A 251 12.36 20.21 21.17
CA GLY A 251 13.41 21.18 20.80
C GLY A 251 14.66 20.56 20.16
N HIS A 252 14.71 19.24 20.00
CA HIS A 252 15.75 18.54 19.24
C HIS A 252 15.27 18.26 17.82
N SER A 253 16.20 18.14 16.88
CA SER A 253 15.87 17.73 15.52
C SER A 253 16.90 16.78 14.91
N ARG A 254 16.40 15.91 14.04
CA ARG A 254 17.17 15.01 13.19
C ARG A 254 16.71 15.16 11.75
N GLU A 255 17.67 15.37 10.86
CA GLU A 255 17.48 15.43 9.41
C GLU A 255 18.06 14.17 8.77
N ASN A 256 17.36 13.57 7.81
CA ASN A 256 17.84 12.49 6.96
C ASN A 256 17.67 12.90 5.50
N ARG A 257 18.65 12.55 4.65
CA ARG A 257 18.63 12.83 3.20
C ARG A 257 19.01 11.59 2.40
N ILE A 258 18.28 11.33 1.34
CA ILE A 258 18.64 10.35 0.30
C ILE A 258 19.16 11.15 -0.89
N LEU A 259 20.42 10.93 -1.24
CA LEU A 259 21.05 11.53 -2.42
C LEU A 259 21.19 10.47 -3.49
N PHE A 260 20.89 10.84 -4.74
CA PHE A 260 20.90 9.95 -5.90
C PHE A 260 22.11 10.25 -6.79
N LYS A 261 22.58 9.24 -7.50
CA LYS A 261 23.62 9.40 -8.52
C LYS A 261 23.09 10.25 -9.66
N ASP A 262 23.89 11.22 -10.09
CA ASP A 262 23.51 12.17 -11.13
C ASP A 262 23.04 11.46 -12.41
N GLY A 263 21.92 11.93 -12.97
CA GLY A 263 21.28 11.35 -14.15
C GLY A 263 20.65 9.96 -13.96
N THR A 264 20.49 9.45 -12.74
CA THR A 264 19.91 8.12 -12.49
C THR A 264 18.84 8.10 -11.38
N CYS A 265 18.19 6.95 -11.21
CA CYS A 265 17.28 6.66 -10.10
C CYS A 265 17.95 5.96 -8.91
N PHE A 266 19.28 5.75 -8.95
CA PHE A 266 19.98 4.96 -7.95
C PHE A 266 20.49 5.82 -6.80
N PRO A 267 20.23 5.43 -5.55
CA PRO A 267 20.85 6.07 -4.39
C PRO A 267 22.38 6.08 -4.51
N GLU A 268 22.99 7.20 -4.18
CA GLU A 268 24.42 7.36 -4.00
C GLU A 268 24.77 7.27 -2.52
N ARG A 269 24.00 7.94 -1.65
CA ARG A 269 24.28 7.99 -0.22
C ARG A 269 23.04 8.38 0.58
N ILE A 270 22.95 7.84 1.79
CA ILE A 270 22.00 8.27 2.82
C ILE A 270 22.80 9.01 3.88
N ARG A 271 22.33 10.20 4.25
CA ARG A 271 22.99 11.07 5.23
C ARG A 271 22.05 11.43 6.36
N SER A 272 22.60 11.63 7.54
CA SER A 272 21.85 12.22 8.65
C SER A 272 22.61 13.36 9.33
N LYS A 273 21.86 14.25 9.97
CA LYS A 273 22.37 15.35 10.80
C LYS A 273 21.46 15.49 12.00
N THR A 274 22.01 15.83 13.16
CA THR A 274 21.24 16.26 14.33
C THR A 274 21.55 17.71 14.64
N ASP A 275 20.68 18.38 15.38
CA ASP A 275 20.92 19.72 15.97
C ASP A 275 22.27 19.85 16.70
N ARG A 276 22.80 18.76 17.27
CA ARG A 276 24.11 18.70 17.94
C ARG A 276 25.32 18.63 17.00
N MET A 277 25.13 18.45 15.70
CA MET A 277 26.19 18.29 14.70
C MET A 277 26.08 19.40 13.64
N SER A 278 27.20 20.01 13.25
CA SER A 278 27.20 21.05 12.22
C SER A 278 26.91 20.47 10.82
N ASP A 279 27.47 19.29 10.55
CA ASP A 279 27.54 18.69 9.22
C ASP A 279 26.78 17.37 9.16
N PHE A 280 26.36 17.02 7.95
CA PHE A 280 25.80 15.72 7.65
C PHE A 280 26.87 14.63 7.77
N ARG A 281 26.51 13.53 8.40
CA ARG A 281 27.28 12.29 8.39
C ARG A 281 26.66 11.30 7.40
N ASP A 282 27.50 10.63 6.63
CA ASP A 282 27.08 9.47 5.84
C ASP A 282 26.62 8.33 6.79
N GLU A 283 25.44 7.78 6.51
CA GLU A 283 24.91 6.58 7.15
C GLU A 283 25.16 5.35 6.29
N VAL A 284 24.98 5.51 4.98
CA VAL A 284 25.22 4.49 3.97
C VAL A 284 25.75 5.18 2.71
N ILE A 285 26.79 4.60 2.10
CA ILE A 285 27.29 5.02 0.79
C ILE A 285 27.14 3.83 -0.15
N TYR A 286 26.44 4.00 -1.28
CA TYR A 286 26.22 2.96 -2.28
C TYR A 286 27.34 3.01 -3.31
N THR A 287 28.31 2.14 -3.16
CA THR A 287 29.56 2.17 -3.93
C THR A 287 29.47 1.38 -5.24
N ALA A 288 28.63 0.33 -5.30
CA ALA A 288 28.44 -0.46 -6.51
C ALA A 288 26.99 -0.94 -6.70
N TYR A 289 26.62 -1.10 -7.97
CA TYR A 289 25.42 -1.80 -8.42
C TYR A 289 25.85 -2.89 -9.41
N ASP A 290 25.11 -3.99 -9.47
CA ASP A 290 25.35 -5.07 -10.42
C ASP A 290 24.79 -4.74 -11.82
N GLY A 291 25.02 -5.61 -12.80
CA GLY A 291 24.52 -5.44 -14.18
C GLY A 291 22.99 -5.45 -14.31
N HIS A 292 22.27 -5.76 -13.22
CA HIS A 292 20.81 -5.83 -13.14
C HIS A 292 20.22 -4.73 -12.23
N ASN A 293 21.02 -3.73 -11.87
CA ASN A 293 20.64 -2.59 -11.03
C ASN A 293 20.35 -2.92 -9.56
N ASN A 294 20.78 -4.09 -9.08
CA ASN A 294 20.75 -4.39 -7.65
C ASN A 294 21.95 -3.77 -6.93
N VAL A 295 21.79 -3.41 -5.66
CA VAL A 295 22.89 -2.91 -4.84
C VAL A 295 23.91 -4.03 -4.63
N ALA A 296 25.13 -3.80 -5.12
CA ALA A 296 26.21 -4.78 -5.10
C ALA A 296 27.19 -4.55 -3.94
N GLU A 297 27.40 -3.29 -3.56
CA GLU A 297 28.27 -2.92 -2.43
C GLU A 297 27.77 -1.62 -1.79
N ILE A 298 27.80 -1.60 -0.46
CA ILE A 298 27.63 -0.40 0.34
C ILE A 298 28.79 -0.22 1.31
N LYS A 299 28.97 0.98 1.83
CA LYS A 299 29.76 1.26 3.04
C LYS A 299 28.84 1.73 4.14
N GLY A 300 28.92 1.08 5.30
CA GLY A 300 28.23 1.50 6.51
C GLY A 300 28.79 2.81 7.04
N LYS A 301 28.10 3.37 8.04
CA LYS A 301 28.48 4.57 8.79
C LYS A 301 29.94 4.59 9.27
N ASP A 302 30.46 3.43 9.69
CA ASP A 302 31.81 3.24 10.20
C ASP A 302 32.86 3.08 9.08
N GLY A 303 32.43 3.15 7.82
CA GLY A 303 33.25 2.91 6.64
C GLY A 303 33.39 1.43 6.28
N THR A 304 32.80 0.51 7.06
CA THR A 304 32.90 -0.93 6.82
C THR A 304 32.17 -1.29 5.52
N PRO A 305 32.85 -1.92 4.54
CA PRO A 305 32.22 -2.36 3.32
C PRO A 305 31.30 -3.55 3.57
N VAL A 306 30.18 -3.60 2.87
CA VAL A 306 29.24 -4.73 2.85
C VAL A 306 28.92 -5.03 1.40
N THR A 307 29.30 -6.22 0.96
CA THR A 307 29.09 -6.72 -0.39
C THR A 307 27.89 -7.66 -0.43
N PHE A 308 27.07 -7.55 -1.47
CA PHE A 308 25.95 -8.44 -1.73
C PHE A 308 26.18 -9.22 -3.02
N LEU A 309 25.91 -10.52 -2.97
CA LEU A 309 25.86 -11.37 -4.16
C LEU A 309 24.41 -11.75 -4.41
N TRP A 310 23.96 -11.58 -5.64
CA TRP A 310 22.58 -11.80 -6.06
C TRP A 310 22.42 -13.12 -6.79
N GLY A 311 21.21 -13.66 -6.75
CA GLY A 311 20.82 -14.94 -7.34
C GLY A 311 19.33 -14.98 -7.63
N CYS A 312 18.85 -16.17 -7.97
CA CYS A 312 17.43 -16.47 -8.13
C CYS A 312 16.73 -15.56 -9.17
N LEU A 313 17.28 -15.53 -10.39
CA LEU A 313 16.88 -14.65 -11.50
C LEU A 313 17.05 -13.16 -11.17
N ASN A 314 18.15 -12.81 -10.49
CA ASN A 314 18.49 -11.45 -10.07
C ASN A 314 17.55 -10.85 -9.03
N ARG A 315 16.79 -11.67 -8.30
CA ARG A 315 15.71 -11.19 -7.41
C ARG A 315 16.09 -11.16 -5.94
N PHE A 316 17.01 -12.02 -5.51
CA PHE A 316 17.30 -12.18 -4.09
C PHE A 316 18.81 -12.22 -3.80
N PRO A 317 19.26 -11.61 -2.69
CA PRO A 317 20.64 -11.71 -2.26
C PRO A 317 20.89 -13.13 -1.74
N ILE A 318 21.80 -13.87 -2.36
CA ILE A 318 22.22 -15.21 -1.91
C ILE A 318 23.37 -15.13 -0.89
N ALA A 319 24.04 -13.99 -0.80
CA ALA A 319 25.05 -13.75 0.21
C ALA A 319 25.16 -12.27 0.63
N LYS A 320 25.44 -12.05 1.91
CA LYS A 320 25.86 -10.78 2.48
C LYS A 320 27.23 -10.97 3.13
N ILE A 321 28.21 -10.21 2.67
CA ILE A 321 29.59 -10.27 3.14
C ILE A 321 29.94 -8.93 3.77
N GLU A 322 30.01 -8.88 5.10
CA GLU A 322 30.41 -7.67 5.83
C GLU A 322 31.93 -7.65 6.01
N ASN A 323 32.53 -6.45 6.03
CA ASN A 323 33.98 -6.23 6.13
C ASN A 323 34.80 -6.84 4.99
N ALA A 324 34.23 -6.86 3.78
CA ALA A 324 34.96 -7.10 2.54
C ALA A 324 34.34 -6.30 1.39
N THR A 325 35.21 -5.69 0.59
CA THR A 325 34.83 -5.04 -0.67
C THR A 325 34.51 -6.07 -1.75
N ARG A 326 33.80 -5.64 -2.80
CA ARG A 326 33.44 -6.48 -3.95
C ARG A 326 34.68 -7.03 -4.66
N ASP A 327 35.73 -6.22 -4.73
CA ASP A 327 37.02 -6.60 -5.32
C ASP A 327 37.70 -7.70 -4.49
N GLU A 328 37.74 -7.57 -3.16
CA GLU A 328 38.28 -8.60 -2.26
C GLU A 328 37.46 -9.89 -2.30
N VAL A 329 36.13 -9.79 -2.42
CA VAL A 329 35.25 -10.95 -2.59
C VAL A 329 35.53 -11.69 -3.90
N LEU A 330 35.72 -10.98 -5.02
CA LEU A 330 36.11 -11.57 -6.30
C LEU A 330 37.46 -12.29 -6.20
N VAL A 331 38.47 -11.62 -5.65
CA VAL A 331 39.81 -12.20 -5.44
C VAL A 331 39.75 -13.41 -4.51
N GLY A 332 38.96 -13.34 -3.43
CA GLY A 332 38.77 -14.43 -2.49
C GLY A 332 38.11 -15.67 -3.11
N MET A 333 37.28 -15.49 -4.14
CA MET A 333 36.69 -16.59 -4.93
C MET A 333 37.59 -17.07 -6.09
N GLY A 334 38.77 -16.46 -6.27
CA GLY A 334 39.76 -16.81 -7.29
C GLY A 334 39.56 -16.12 -8.65
N TYR A 335 38.83 -15.00 -8.70
CA TYR A 335 38.64 -14.17 -9.89
C TYR A 335 39.51 -12.91 -9.85
N SER A 336 39.64 -12.22 -10.99
CA SER A 336 40.21 -10.86 -10.98
C SER A 336 39.29 -9.90 -10.24
N ALA A 337 39.84 -8.91 -9.53
CA ALA A 337 39.08 -7.88 -8.82
C ALA A 337 38.07 -7.13 -9.72
N THR A 338 38.31 -7.09 -11.03
CA THR A 338 37.45 -6.38 -12.00
C THR A 338 36.46 -7.28 -12.74
N ASP A 339 36.51 -8.60 -12.57
CA ASP A 339 35.69 -9.59 -13.31
C ASP A 339 34.26 -9.71 -12.76
N THR A 340 33.57 -8.57 -12.65
CA THR A 340 32.21 -8.49 -12.12
C THR A 340 31.16 -9.23 -12.95
N ASN A 341 31.41 -9.43 -14.25
CA ASN A 341 30.54 -10.21 -15.15
C ASN A 341 30.29 -11.64 -14.67
N VAL A 342 31.22 -12.23 -13.91
CA VAL A 342 31.03 -13.58 -13.33
C VAL A 342 29.86 -13.58 -12.34
N LEU A 343 29.74 -12.51 -11.53
CA LEU A 343 28.67 -12.38 -10.54
C LEU A 343 27.33 -12.10 -11.21
N ASP A 344 27.33 -11.29 -12.27
CA ASP A 344 26.11 -11.01 -13.06
C ASP A 344 25.61 -12.26 -13.80
N ALA A 345 26.53 -13.14 -14.24
CA ALA A 345 26.15 -14.42 -14.83
C ALA A 345 25.54 -15.36 -13.78
N TRP A 346 26.09 -15.40 -12.57
CA TRP A 346 25.56 -16.21 -11.47
C TRP A 346 24.17 -15.75 -11.03
N SER A 347 23.94 -14.44 -11.00
CA SER A 347 22.68 -13.89 -10.52
C SER A 347 21.48 -14.30 -11.38
N GLY A 348 21.71 -14.58 -12.66
CA GLY A 348 20.70 -15.00 -13.62
C GLY A 348 20.23 -16.46 -13.50
N PHE A 349 20.83 -17.29 -12.65
CA PHE A 349 20.34 -18.66 -12.44
C PHE A 349 19.06 -18.68 -11.60
N VAL A 350 18.17 -19.66 -11.87
CA VAL A 350 16.94 -19.88 -11.07
C VAL A 350 17.29 -20.21 -9.62
N GLU A 351 18.33 -21.01 -9.43
CA GLU A 351 18.92 -21.36 -8.13
C GLU A 351 20.45 -21.38 -8.28
N PRO A 352 21.21 -20.92 -7.27
CA PRO A 352 22.66 -21.03 -7.28
C PRO A 352 23.07 -22.51 -7.21
N SER A 353 24.05 -22.91 -8.02
CA SER A 353 24.59 -24.28 -7.97
C SER A 353 25.44 -24.50 -6.72
N ASP A 354 25.64 -25.77 -6.33
CA ASP A 354 26.53 -26.12 -5.22
C ASP A 354 27.96 -25.58 -5.40
N ASP A 355 28.46 -25.49 -6.64
CA ASP A 355 29.78 -24.90 -6.91
C ASP A 355 29.83 -23.41 -6.53
N ILE A 356 28.78 -22.66 -6.89
CA ILE A 356 28.65 -21.24 -6.53
C ILE A 356 28.57 -21.10 -5.01
N LEU A 357 27.70 -21.86 -4.35
CA LEU A 357 27.52 -21.80 -2.90
C LEU A 357 28.81 -22.19 -2.15
N ASN A 358 29.53 -23.21 -2.61
CA ASN A 358 30.80 -23.62 -2.04
C ASN A 358 31.89 -22.56 -2.23
N LYS A 359 31.95 -21.90 -3.39
CA LYS A 359 32.86 -20.76 -3.63
C LYS A 359 32.59 -19.62 -2.66
N ILE A 360 31.32 -19.24 -2.47
CA ILE A 360 30.97 -18.17 -1.54
C ILE A 360 31.27 -18.60 -0.09
N ALA A 361 30.93 -19.84 0.28
CA ALA A 361 31.23 -20.37 1.62
C ALA A 361 32.74 -20.39 1.92
N SER A 362 33.59 -20.61 0.92
CA SER A 362 35.05 -20.60 1.07
C SER A 362 35.61 -19.24 1.53
N LEU A 363 34.87 -18.14 1.29
CA LEU A 363 35.26 -16.79 1.71
C LEU A 363 35.42 -16.65 3.23
N ARG A 364 34.74 -17.48 4.03
CA ARG A 364 34.93 -17.48 5.51
C ARG A 364 36.38 -17.76 5.90
N ASN A 365 37.06 -18.61 5.13
CA ASN A 365 38.46 -18.95 5.34
C ASN A 365 39.38 -18.05 4.51
N GLY A 366 38.96 -17.67 3.30
CA GLY A 366 39.74 -16.81 2.40
C GLY A 366 39.84 -15.35 2.84
N LEU A 367 38.87 -14.87 3.64
CA LEU A 367 38.79 -13.49 4.15
C LEU A 367 38.49 -13.52 5.65
N PRO A 368 39.52 -13.71 6.52
CA PRO A 368 39.31 -13.95 7.96
C PRO A 368 38.69 -12.76 8.73
N GLY A 369 38.71 -11.56 8.16
CA GLY A 369 38.02 -10.39 8.71
C GLY A 369 36.56 -10.28 8.27
N ALA A 370 36.14 -11.04 7.26
CA ALA A 370 34.82 -10.91 6.66
C ALA A 370 33.77 -11.77 7.39
N ARG A 371 32.55 -11.25 7.50
CA ARG A 371 31.41 -11.98 8.05
C ARG A 371 30.50 -12.40 6.91
N VAL A 372 30.56 -13.67 6.53
CA VAL A 372 29.81 -14.22 5.38
C VAL A 372 28.51 -14.85 5.85
N THR A 373 27.39 -14.23 5.49
CA THR A 373 26.03 -14.78 5.69
C THR A 373 25.48 -15.27 4.35
N LEU A 374 24.93 -16.48 4.31
CA LEU A 374 24.31 -17.07 3.12
C LEU A 374 22.79 -17.16 3.30
N TYR A 375 22.07 -17.04 2.20
CA TYR A 375 20.61 -17.14 2.14
C TYR A 375 20.21 -18.21 1.15
N ASP A 376 19.46 -19.20 1.63
CA ASP A 376 18.89 -20.26 0.80
C ASP A 376 17.44 -19.92 0.47
N TYR A 377 17.05 -20.11 -0.78
CA TYR A 377 15.70 -19.83 -1.26
C TYR A 377 15.09 -21.06 -1.94
N ASP A 378 13.81 -21.25 -1.73
CA ASP A 378 12.95 -22.09 -2.55
C ASP A 378 12.12 -21.18 -3.49
N PRO A 379 12.08 -21.46 -4.81
CA PRO A 379 11.38 -20.60 -5.78
C PRO A 379 9.87 -20.40 -5.52
N VAL A 380 9.24 -21.28 -4.75
CA VAL A 380 7.80 -21.26 -4.45
C VAL A 380 7.53 -20.65 -3.06
N GLN A 381 8.37 -20.96 -2.08
CA GLN A 381 8.13 -20.61 -0.67
C GLN A 381 8.89 -19.35 -0.20
N GLY A 382 10.03 -19.03 -0.82
CA GLY A 382 10.89 -17.92 -0.41
C GLY A 382 12.09 -18.39 0.42
N LEU A 383 12.46 -17.65 1.46
CA LEU A 383 13.69 -17.88 2.25
C LEU A 383 13.56 -19.15 3.11
N THR A 384 14.34 -20.19 2.82
CA THR A 384 14.29 -21.48 3.55
C THR A 384 15.46 -21.70 4.49
N GLY A 385 16.53 -20.91 4.36
CA GLY A 385 17.71 -21.04 5.20
C GLY A 385 18.53 -19.75 5.30
N VAL A 386 19.12 -19.53 6.46
CA VAL A 386 20.15 -18.51 6.67
C VAL A 386 21.34 -19.18 7.36
N THR A 387 22.50 -19.15 6.71
CA THR A 387 23.75 -19.58 7.34
C THR A 387 24.50 -18.36 7.86
N ASP A 388 24.68 -18.26 9.17
CA ASP A 388 25.33 -17.13 9.81
C ASP A 388 26.87 -17.11 9.56
N PRO A 389 27.59 -16.05 9.99
CA PRO A 389 29.04 -15.98 9.88
C PRO A 389 29.81 -17.09 10.62
N ASN A 390 29.21 -17.71 11.63
CA ASN A 390 29.80 -18.82 12.39
C ASN A 390 29.52 -20.18 11.73
N GLY A 391 28.74 -20.22 10.64
CA GLY A 391 28.35 -21.44 9.94
C GLY A 391 27.10 -22.13 10.52
N VAL A 392 26.40 -21.50 11.47
CA VAL A 392 25.15 -22.04 12.02
C VAL A 392 24.03 -21.78 11.03
N VAL A 393 23.29 -22.83 10.67
CA VAL A 393 22.17 -22.76 9.72
C VAL A 393 20.85 -22.67 10.48
N THR A 394 20.17 -21.54 10.34
CA THR A 394 18.75 -21.42 10.71
C THR A 394 17.89 -21.81 9.52
N ARG A 395 16.94 -22.71 9.72
CA ARG A 395 15.98 -23.19 8.72
C ARG A 395 14.60 -22.61 8.99
N PHE A 396 13.85 -22.41 7.90
CA PHE A 396 12.49 -21.89 7.92
C PHE A 396 11.56 -22.86 7.19
N GLU A 397 10.45 -23.23 7.83
CA GLU A 397 9.41 -24.08 7.26
C GLU A 397 8.12 -23.28 7.05
N TYR A 398 7.38 -23.66 6.02
CA TYR A 398 6.16 -22.98 5.60
C TYR A 398 5.01 -23.96 5.46
N ASP A 399 3.79 -23.50 5.73
CA ASP A 399 2.58 -24.24 5.39
C ASP A 399 2.23 -24.12 3.90
N HIS A 400 1.19 -24.84 3.46
CA HIS A 400 0.73 -24.84 2.07
C HIS A 400 0.09 -23.52 1.61
N TYR A 401 -0.03 -22.52 2.49
CA TYR A 401 -0.42 -21.15 2.16
C TYR A 401 0.79 -20.19 2.13
N ASN A 402 2.02 -20.73 2.13
CA ASN A 402 3.28 -19.98 2.18
C ASN A 402 3.40 -19.08 3.41
N ARG A 403 2.88 -19.51 4.56
CA ARG A 403 3.05 -18.81 5.84
C ARG A 403 4.11 -19.53 6.68
N LEU A 404 5.02 -18.77 7.30
CA LEU A 404 6.10 -19.30 8.13
C LEU A 404 5.53 -20.04 9.34
N THR A 405 5.83 -21.34 9.49
CA THR A 405 5.37 -22.14 10.64
C THR A 405 6.46 -22.35 11.67
N ASP A 406 7.70 -22.55 11.25
CA ASP A 406 8.79 -22.93 12.15
C ASP A 406 10.10 -22.23 11.76
N SER A 407 10.84 -21.76 12.74
CA SER A 407 12.25 -21.39 12.61
C SER A 407 13.08 -22.15 13.64
N TYR A 408 14.18 -22.74 13.19
CA TYR A 408 14.98 -23.64 14.01
C TYR A 408 16.41 -23.74 13.51
N TYR A 409 17.31 -24.27 14.34
CA TYR A 409 18.58 -24.79 13.87
C TYR A 409 18.70 -26.27 14.26
N VAL A 410 19.63 -26.97 13.61
CA VAL A 410 19.96 -28.35 13.94
C VAL A 410 21.23 -28.34 14.78
N ASP A 411 21.17 -28.91 15.97
CA ASP A 411 22.35 -29.02 16.85
C ASP A 411 23.31 -30.15 16.38
N PRO A 412 24.49 -30.27 16.98
CA PRO A 412 25.46 -31.33 16.62
C PRO A 412 24.94 -32.77 16.79
N ASP A 413 23.91 -32.97 17.62
CA ASP A 413 23.27 -34.27 17.86
C ASP A 413 22.08 -34.51 16.91
N LEU A 414 21.99 -33.70 15.84
CA LEU A 414 20.94 -33.73 14.82
C LEU A 414 19.53 -33.47 15.37
N GLN A 415 19.43 -32.77 16.51
CA GLN A 415 18.14 -32.39 17.08
C GLN A 415 17.70 -31.03 16.55
N LYS A 416 16.40 -30.96 16.21
CA LYS A 416 15.73 -29.72 15.85
C LYS A 416 15.57 -28.85 17.10
N VAL A 417 16.36 -27.80 17.23
CA VAL A 417 16.21 -26.80 18.29
C VAL A 417 15.35 -25.66 17.77
N MET A 418 14.09 -25.64 18.21
CA MET A 418 13.14 -24.61 17.85
C MET A 418 13.54 -23.25 18.39
N LEU A 419 13.61 -22.26 17.50
CA LEU A 419 13.77 -20.85 17.84
C LEU A 419 12.40 -20.18 17.96
N GLN A 420 11.51 -20.44 17.01
CA GLN A 420 10.16 -19.88 16.99
C GLN A 420 9.18 -20.78 16.24
N GLN A 421 7.94 -20.86 16.71
CA GLN A 421 6.86 -21.59 16.04
C GLN A 421 5.61 -20.71 15.95
N TYR A 422 4.92 -20.79 14.82
CA TYR A 422 3.67 -20.09 14.52
C TYR A 422 2.57 -21.12 14.25
N ILE A 423 1.49 -21.04 15.03
CA ILE A 423 0.34 -21.94 14.91
C ILE A 423 -0.84 -21.15 14.35
N TYR A 424 -1.17 -21.39 13.08
CA TYR A 424 -2.30 -20.74 12.42
C TYR A 424 -3.57 -21.59 12.56
N ARG A 425 -4.55 -21.11 13.32
CA ARG A 425 -5.89 -21.73 13.39
C ARG A 425 -6.83 -21.01 12.42
N LEU A 426 -7.18 -21.65 11.31
CA LEU A 426 -8.29 -21.22 10.47
C LEU A 426 -9.58 -21.69 11.15
N GLY A 427 -10.47 -20.76 11.48
CA GLY A 427 -11.70 -21.02 12.24
C GLY A 427 -12.51 -22.19 11.67
N LYS A 428 -12.98 -23.07 12.54
CA LYS A 428 -13.97 -24.10 12.23
C LYS A 428 -15.38 -23.53 12.28
#